data_AF-A0A949MIG0-F1
#
_entry.id   AF-A0A949MIG0-F1
#
_cell.length_a   1.000
_cell.length_b   1.000
_cell.length_c   1.000
_cell.angle_alpha   90.00
_cell.angle_beta   90.00
_cell.angle_gamma   90.00
#
_symmetry.space_group_name_H-M   'P 1'
#
loop_
_entity.id
_entity.type
_entity.pdbx_description
1 polymer ?
#
loop_
_entity_poly.entity_id
_entity_poly.type
_entity_poly.pdbx_seq_one_letter_code
_entity_poly.pdbx_strand_id
1 'polypeptide(L)'
;LAWYRTLLAVRNTYASVARGSYEHAQVDGAVLSWQRHLGNEVTVTAIHYGSQAQPLTLHHLAAGQSLRAVLPADAAAVPVGAQGEATVMMAPRSVRVWVMQRP
;
A
#
# COMPACT_ATOMS: atom_id res chain seq x y z
N LEU A 1 7.72 -19.88 7.29
CA LEU A 1 9.01 -19.31 6.84
C LEU A 1 8.92 -18.56 5.50
N ALA A 2 8.12 -19.04 4.52
CA ALA A 2 7.97 -18.37 3.22
C ALA A 2 7.45 -16.92 3.33
N TRP A 3 6.40 -16.67 4.12
CA TRP A 3 5.83 -15.33 4.30
C TRP A 3 6.84 -14.28 4.78
N TYR A 4 7.66 -14.59 5.78
CA TYR A 4 8.66 -13.65 6.28
C TYR A 4 9.72 -13.33 5.22
N ARG A 5 10.13 -14.32 4.42
CA ARG A 5 11.02 -14.10 3.27
C ARG A 5 10.39 -13.17 2.23
N THR A 6 9.09 -13.30 1.98
CA THR A 6 8.36 -12.37 1.10
C THR A 6 8.42 -10.94 1.63
N LEU A 7 8.19 -10.73 2.93
CA LEU A 7 8.27 -9.40 3.54
C LEU A 7 9.70 -8.83 3.48
N LEU A 8 10.72 -9.66 3.72
CA LEU A 8 12.11 -9.25 3.57
C LEU A 8 12.45 -8.89 2.12
N ALA A 9 11.94 -9.63 1.15
CA ALA A 9 12.13 -9.31 -0.26
C ALA A 9 11.54 -7.93 -0.59
N VAL A 10 10.32 -7.65 -0.13
CA VAL A 10 9.71 -6.31 -0.27
C VAL A 10 10.60 -5.22 0.35
N ARG A 11 11.04 -5.39 1.60
CA ARG A 11 11.90 -4.39 2.26
C ARG A 11 13.24 -4.18 1.55
N ASN A 12 13.82 -5.23 0.99
CA ASN A 12 15.11 -5.16 0.30
C ASN A 12 14.99 -4.59 -1.11
N THR A 13 13.85 -4.76 -1.77
CA THR A 13 13.60 -4.23 -3.12
C THR A 13 13.22 -2.74 -3.09
N TYR A 14 12.43 -2.29 -2.12
CA TYR A 14 11.92 -0.91 -2.05
C TYR A 14 12.61 -0.14 -0.93
N ALA A 15 13.48 0.79 -1.30
CA ALA A 15 14.27 1.58 -0.37
C ALA A 15 13.40 2.46 0.55
N SER A 16 12.24 2.92 0.07
CA SER A 16 11.24 3.65 0.86
C SER A 16 10.73 2.82 2.05
N VAL A 17 10.54 1.51 1.88
CA VAL A 17 10.11 0.61 2.96
C VAL A 17 11.19 0.50 4.05
N ALA A 18 12.46 0.50 3.66
CA ALA A 18 13.57 0.40 4.60
C ALA A 18 13.88 1.74 5.29
N ARG A 19 13.85 2.86 4.57
CA ARG A 19 14.43 4.14 5.01
C ARG A 19 13.53 5.37 4.84
N GLY A 20 12.39 5.24 4.16
CA GLY A 20 11.50 6.37 3.91
C GLY A 20 10.84 6.90 5.18
N SER A 21 10.44 8.18 5.15
CA SER A 21 9.58 8.82 6.15
C SER A 21 8.25 8.09 6.28
N TYR A 22 7.60 8.18 7.44
CA TYR A 22 6.22 7.73 7.61
C TYR A 22 5.29 8.90 7.38
N GLU A 23 4.33 8.74 6.48
CA GLU A 23 3.43 9.80 6.06
C GLU A 23 1.99 9.29 5.92
N HIS A 24 1.03 10.21 6.06
CA HIS A 24 -0.40 9.96 5.82
C HIS A 24 -0.93 8.67 6.48
N ALA A 25 -0.51 8.41 7.72
CA ALA A 25 -1.02 7.28 8.47
C ALA A 25 -2.51 7.50 8.79
N GLN A 26 -3.32 6.48 8.53
CA GLN A 26 -4.76 6.53 8.77
C GLN A 26 -5.30 5.16 9.23
N VAL A 27 -6.43 5.22 9.93
CA VAL A 27 -7.19 4.05 10.35
C VAL A 27 -8.59 4.16 9.76
N ASP A 28 -9.00 3.12 9.04
CA ASP A 28 -10.34 2.96 8.48
C ASP A 28 -10.89 1.60 8.95
N GLY A 29 -11.84 1.64 9.89
CA GLY A 29 -12.33 0.45 10.57
C GLY A 29 -11.19 -0.37 11.21
N ALA A 30 -11.00 -1.60 10.74
CA ALA A 30 -9.95 -2.51 11.21
C ALA A 30 -8.67 -2.50 10.35
N VAL A 31 -8.49 -1.51 9.47
CA VAL A 31 -7.30 -1.38 8.61
C VAL A 31 -6.47 -0.18 9.04
N LEU A 32 -5.18 -0.42 9.30
CA LEU A 32 -4.16 0.62 9.40
C LEU A 32 -3.47 0.75 8.05
N SER A 33 -3.34 1.97 7.52
CA SER A 33 -2.52 2.23 6.34
C SER A 33 -1.64 3.45 6.50
N TRP A 34 -0.55 3.49 5.76
CA TRP A 34 0.39 4.61 5.72
C TRP A 34 1.19 4.60 4.43
N GLN A 35 1.83 5.73 4.16
CA GLN A 35 2.80 5.88 3.09
C GLN A 35 4.22 5.87 3.65
N ARG A 36 5.16 5.34 2.87
CA ARG A 36 6.60 5.52 3.08
C ARG A 36 7.18 6.26 1.89
N HIS A 37 7.81 7.40 2.13
CA HIS A 37 8.37 8.25 1.07
C HIS A 37 9.89 8.35 1.18
N LEU A 38 10.58 8.09 0.07
CA LEU A 38 12.02 8.32 -0.05
C LEU A 38 12.36 8.85 -1.45
N GLY A 39 12.69 10.14 -1.55
CA GLY A 39 13.00 10.77 -2.84
C GLY A 39 11.80 10.70 -3.78
N ASN A 40 11.90 9.90 -4.84
CA ASN A 40 10.83 9.71 -5.82
C ASN A 40 10.11 8.35 -5.67
N GLU A 41 10.42 7.58 -4.63
CA GLU A 41 9.76 6.30 -4.35
C GLU A 41 8.75 6.48 -3.21
N VAL A 42 7.48 6.21 -3.52
CA VAL A 42 6.38 6.20 -2.55
C VAL A 42 5.79 4.80 -2.53
N THR A 43 5.81 4.16 -1.36
CA THR A 43 5.16 2.88 -1.12
C THR A 43 4.01 3.06 -0.15
N VAL A 44 2.87 2.46 -0.45
CA VAL A 44 1.69 2.46 0.42
C VAL A 44 1.57 1.07 1.04
N THR A 45 1.38 1.00 2.36
CA THR A 45 1.15 -0.26 3.07
C THR A 45 -0.18 -0.18 3.79
N ALA A 46 -0.95 -1.27 3.73
CA ALA A 46 -2.17 -1.45 4.50
C ALA A 46 -2.16 -2.81 5.19
N ILE A 47 -2.52 -2.83 6.47
CA ILE A 47 -2.69 -4.05 7.27
C ILE A 47 -4.13 -4.10 7.75
N HIS A 48 -4.83 -5.16 7.37
CA HIS A 48 -6.18 -5.45 7.84
C HIS A 48 -6.13 -6.41 9.02
N TYR A 49 -6.54 -5.97 10.19
CA TYR A 49 -6.59 -6.79 11.41
C TYR A 49 -7.93 -7.51 11.62
N GLY A 50 -8.98 -7.05 10.94
CA GLY A 50 -10.34 -7.57 11.03
C GLY A 50 -10.52 -8.96 10.44
N SER A 51 -11.67 -9.57 10.76
CA SER A 51 -12.07 -10.92 10.33
C SER A 51 -13.07 -10.93 9.17
N GLN A 52 -13.60 -9.78 8.76
CA GLN A 52 -14.50 -9.60 7.62
C GLN A 52 -13.80 -8.79 6.54
N ALA A 53 -14.09 -9.01 5.26
CA ALA A 53 -13.57 -8.14 4.20
C ALA A 53 -14.17 -6.74 4.31
N GLN A 54 -13.38 -5.70 4.02
CA GLN A 54 -13.88 -4.32 4.02
C GLN A 54 -13.22 -3.49 2.90
N PRO A 55 -13.91 -2.48 2.34
CA PRO A 55 -13.27 -1.47 1.52
C PRO A 55 -12.31 -0.64 2.37
N LEU A 56 -11.23 -0.17 1.75
CA LEU A 56 -10.30 0.83 2.29
C LEU A 56 -10.20 1.96 1.27
N THR A 57 -10.36 3.20 1.73
CA THR A 57 -10.04 4.38 0.93
C THR A 57 -8.66 4.90 1.30
N LEU A 58 -7.78 4.99 0.31
CA LEU A 58 -6.45 5.58 0.42
C LEU A 58 -6.52 7.03 -0.05
N HIS A 59 -5.96 7.95 0.74
CA HIS A 59 -5.93 9.38 0.44
C HIS A 59 -4.49 9.87 0.22
N HIS A 60 -4.37 11.12 -0.22
CA HIS A 60 -3.08 11.81 -0.44
C HIS A 60 -2.17 11.08 -1.43
N LEU A 61 -2.76 10.50 -2.46
CA LEU A 61 -2.04 9.85 -3.55
C LEU A 61 -1.83 10.82 -4.71
N ALA A 62 -0.86 10.53 -5.58
CA ALA A 62 -0.64 11.30 -6.79
C ALA A 62 -1.81 11.08 -7.77
N ALA A 63 -2.65 12.12 -7.93
CA ALA A 63 -3.85 12.06 -8.76
C ALA A 63 -3.53 11.67 -10.22
N GLY A 64 -4.36 10.81 -10.80
CA GLY A 64 -4.22 10.33 -12.18
C GLY A 64 -3.13 9.28 -12.41
N GLN A 65 -2.42 8.85 -11.36
CA GLN A 65 -1.46 7.73 -11.42
C GLN A 65 -2.13 6.39 -11.08
N SER A 66 -1.34 5.32 -10.96
CA SER A 66 -1.79 4.01 -10.50
C SER A 66 -0.86 3.42 -9.44
N LEU A 67 -1.43 2.74 -8.46
CA LEU A 67 -0.71 1.95 -7.47
C LEU A 67 -0.45 0.56 -8.04
N ARG A 68 0.81 0.22 -8.31
CA ARG A 68 1.18 -1.15 -8.68
C ARG A 68 1.25 -2.02 -7.44
N ALA A 69 0.63 -3.19 -7.49
CA ALA A 69 0.74 -4.14 -6.40
C ALA A 69 2.17 -4.67 -6.26
N VAL A 70 2.65 -4.68 -5.03
CA VAL A 70 3.93 -5.28 -4.61
C VAL A 70 3.67 -6.53 -3.79
N LEU A 71 2.64 -6.49 -2.95
CA LEU A 71 2.19 -7.61 -2.14
C LEU A 71 0.65 -7.62 -2.09
N PRO A 72 0.01 -8.71 -2.53
CA PRO A 72 0.57 -9.76 -3.38
C PRO A 72 0.92 -9.21 -4.78
N ALA A 73 2.00 -9.72 -5.39
CA ALA A 73 2.59 -9.13 -6.61
C ALA A 73 1.76 -9.35 -7.89
N ASP A 74 0.85 -10.32 -7.88
CA ASP A 74 -0.06 -10.68 -8.96
C ASP A 74 -1.40 -9.92 -8.91
N ALA A 75 -1.64 -9.10 -7.90
CA ALA A 75 -2.84 -8.28 -7.84
C ALA A 75 -2.83 -7.17 -8.90
N ALA A 76 -4.01 -6.85 -9.40
CA ALA A 76 -4.19 -5.75 -10.35
C ALA A 76 -3.73 -4.40 -9.76
N ALA A 77 -3.22 -3.54 -10.64
CA ALA A 77 -2.94 -2.16 -10.28
C ALA A 77 -4.24 -1.43 -9.89
N VAL A 78 -4.15 -0.51 -8.93
CA VAL A 78 -5.28 0.28 -8.45
C VAL A 78 -5.17 1.68 -9.05
N PRO A 79 -6.11 2.14 -9.88
CA PRO A 79 -6.09 3.50 -10.40
C PRO A 79 -6.32 4.51 -9.27
N VAL A 80 -5.64 5.65 -9.35
CA VAL A 80 -5.84 6.79 -8.45
C VAL A 80 -6.72 7.81 -9.15
N GLY A 81 -7.84 8.15 -8.53
CA GLY A 81 -8.78 9.13 -9.04
C GLY A 81 -8.21 10.54 -9.09
N ALA A 82 -8.95 11.45 -9.72
CA ALA A 82 -8.54 12.85 -9.90
C ALA A 82 -8.36 13.62 -8.57
N GLN A 83 -8.93 13.11 -7.48
CA GLN A 83 -8.83 13.70 -6.14
C GLN A 83 -7.64 13.15 -5.33
N GLY A 84 -6.80 12.29 -5.93
CA GLY A 84 -5.69 11.66 -5.22
C GLY A 84 -6.17 10.57 -4.26
N GLU A 85 -7.24 9.88 -4.62
CA GLU A 85 -7.86 8.82 -3.82
C GLU A 85 -7.93 7.51 -4.59
N ALA A 86 -7.86 6.39 -3.86
CA ALA A 86 -8.04 5.06 -4.42
C ALA A 86 -8.79 4.17 -3.42
N THR A 87 -9.82 3.48 -3.88
CA THR A 87 -10.56 2.52 -3.06
C THR A 87 -10.15 1.10 -3.42
N VAL A 88 -9.90 0.28 -2.40
CA VAL A 88 -9.47 -1.10 -2.57
C VAL A 88 -10.12 -2.03 -1.57
N MET A 89 -10.54 -3.21 -2.01
CA MET A 89 -11.03 -4.25 -1.10
C MET A 89 -9.88 -4.91 -0.35
N MET A 90 -9.99 -4.96 0.97
CA MET A 90 -9.06 -5.63 1.87
C MET A 90 -9.66 -6.95 2.35
N ALA A 91 -9.01 -8.07 1.99
CA ALA A 91 -9.32 -9.37 2.58
C ALA A 91 -9.06 -9.34 4.10
N PRO A 92 -9.77 -10.13 4.92
CA PRO A 92 -9.53 -10.18 6.36
C PRO A 92 -8.11 -10.66 6.67
N ARG A 93 -7.52 -10.17 7.77
CA ARG A 93 -6.19 -10.59 8.26
C ARG A 93 -5.10 -10.58 7.20
N SER A 94 -5.07 -9.54 6.37
CA SER A 94 -4.18 -9.45 5.21
C SER A 94 -3.25 -8.24 5.28
N VAL A 95 -2.15 -8.32 4.54
CA VAL A 95 -1.23 -7.21 4.29
C VAL A 95 -1.21 -6.95 2.80
N ARG A 96 -1.37 -5.69 2.41
CA ARG A 96 -1.16 -5.24 1.04
C ARG A 96 -0.10 -4.15 1.00
N VAL A 97 0.74 -4.22 -0.02
CA VAL A 97 1.78 -3.22 -0.29
C VAL A 97 1.68 -2.85 -1.75
N TRP A 98 1.77 -1.55 -2.01
CA TRP A 98 1.83 -0.99 -3.35
C TRP A 98 2.99 -0.03 -3.46
N VAL A 99 3.37 0.24 -4.70
CA VAL A 99 4.27 1.33 -5.06
C VAL A 99 3.57 2.23 -6.06
N MET A 100 3.71 3.54 -5.88
CA MET A 100 3.17 4.53 -6.79
C MET A 100 3.87 4.41 -8.16
N GLN A 101 3.12 4.22 -9.24
CA GLN A 101 3.67 4.22 -10.59
C GLN A 101 3.79 5.64 -11.09
N ARG A 102 4.96 5.97 -11.61
CA ARG A 102 5.12 7.19 -12.38
C ARG A 102 4.32 7.09 -13.69
N PRO A 103 3.82 8.21 -14.21
CA PRO A 103 3.33 8.29 -15.58
C PRO A 103 4.43 7.94 -16.59
#